data_AF-A0A538RYV6-F1
#
_entry.id   AF-A0A538RYV6-F1
#
_cell.length_a   1.000
_cell.length_b   1.000
_cell.length_c   1.000
_cell.angle_alpha   90.00
_cell.angle_beta   90.00
_cell.angle_gamma   90.00
#
_symmetry.space_group_name_H-M   'P 1'
#
loop_
_entity.id
_entity.type
_entity.pdbx_description
1 polymer ?
#
loop_
_entity_poly.entity_id
_entity_poly.type
_entity_poly.pdbx_seq_one_letter_code
_entity_poly.pdbx_strand_id
1 'polypeptide(L)'
;MSTRLLTIVCCVLALVICALPLAAQQPPKPGPEHEMLKKFEGTWDATVNLGGMESKGTSKYKMALGGFWLVNEFTGEIAGGKFEGRGATGYDPIKKKYVGAWIDSMSPTLMVMEGNFDKEGKTYTETGEGPGPEGKLQKMKSVIEFKDDDNMVFTMYTVADGKDQEMFKITYKRKK
;
A
#
# COMPACT_ATOMS: atom_id res chain seq x y z
N MET A 1 52.27 25.91 -64.03
CA MET A 1 51.35 27.02 -63.73
C MET A 1 49.92 26.51 -63.90
N SER A 2 49.01 26.85 -62.96
CA SER A 2 47.59 26.45 -62.86
C SER A 2 47.25 25.21 -62.00
N THR A 3 47.23 25.44 -60.70
CA THR A 3 46.14 25.22 -59.72
C THR A 3 44.93 24.38 -60.15
N ARG A 4 44.55 23.35 -59.36
CA ARG A 4 43.25 23.04 -58.71
C ARG A 4 43.46 21.80 -57.79
N LEU A 5 43.56 21.92 -56.47
CA LEU A 5 42.48 21.96 -55.49
C LEU A 5 41.46 20.81 -55.70
N LEU A 6 41.57 19.70 -54.95
CA LEU A 6 40.44 19.02 -54.31
C LEU A 6 40.89 17.81 -53.45
N THR A 7 40.47 17.84 -52.18
CA THR A 7 39.96 16.68 -51.42
C THR A 7 40.93 15.63 -50.87
N ILE A 8 41.69 15.93 -49.81
CA ILE A 8 41.89 14.98 -48.69
C ILE A 8 42.03 15.78 -47.38
N VAL A 9 40.92 16.31 -46.86
CA VAL A 9 40.80 16.69 -45.44
C VAL A 9 39.50 16.09 -44.94
N CYS A 10 39.49 14.77 -44.82
CA CYS A 10 38.44 14.02 -44.17
C CYS A 10 39.17 13.00 -43.29
N CYS A 11 38.71 12.84 -42.04
CA CYS A 11 39.12 11.81 -41.06
C CYS A 11 39.99 12.22 -39.86
N VAL A 12 39.90 13.44 -39.30
CA VAL A 12 40.35 13.64 -37.89
C VAL A 12 39.34 14.37 -36.98
N LEU A 13 38.17 14.80 -37.48
CA LEU A 13 37.10 15.25 -36.59
C LEU A 13 36.08 14.12 -36.37
N ALA A 14 35.67 13.98 -35.11
CA ALA A 14 34.60 13.13 -34.59
C ALA A 14 35.00 11.73 -34.09
N LEU A 15 35.88 11.69 -33.09
CA LEU A 15 35.76 10.71 -32.00
C LEU A 15 36.01 11.39 -30.65
N VAL A 16 35.26 12.47 -30.38
CA VAL A 16 34.92 12.78 -28.99
C VAL A 16 33.74 11.90 -28.66
N ILE A 17 34.03 10.66 -28.28
CA ILE A 17 33.06 9.84 -27.56
C ILE A 17 32.80 10.62 -26.28
N CYS A 18 31.66 11.31 -26.22
CA CYS A 18 31.10 11.79 -24.97
C CYS A 18 30.90 10.56 -24.07
N ALA A 19 31.94 10.19 -23.34
CA ALA A 19 31.82 9.45 -22.10
C ALA A 19 31.16 10.40 -21.10
N LEU A 20 29.87 10.66 -21.30
CA LEU A 20 29.03 11.02 -20.17
C LEU A 20 29.22 9.85 -19.20
N PRO A 21 29.67 10.08 -17.96
CA PRO A 21 29.44 9.06 -16.96
C PRO A 21 27.94 8.79 -17.04
N LEU A 22 27.57 7.53 -17.26
CA LEU A 22 26.32 7.03 -16.72
C LEU A 22 26.48 7.32 -15.22
N ALA A 23 26.13 8.54 -14.80
CA ALA A 23 25.95 8.86 -13.41
C ALA A 23 24.86 7.88 -13.02
N ALA A 24 25.27 6.79 -12.37
CA ALA A 24 24.37 5.75 -11.95
C ALA A 24 23.24 6.48 -11.24
N GLN A 25 22.05 6.50 -11.85
CA GLN A 25 20.91 7.13 -11.24
C GLN A 25 20.77 6.43 -9.89
N GLN A 26 20.94 7.19 -8.81
CA GLN A 26 20.77 6.63 -7.48
C GLN A 26 19.37 6.00 -7.46
N PRO A 27 19.22 4.76 -6.97
CA PRO A 27 17.91 4.15 -6.89
C PRO A 27 16.98 5.08 -6.11
N PRO A 28 15.70 5.15 -6.49
CA PRO A 28 14.74 6.01 -5.79
C PRO A 28 14.76 5.68 -4.31
N LYS A 29 14.53 6.69 -3.47
CA LYS A 29 14.43 6.54 -2.01
C LYS A 29 12.98 6.74 -1.56
N PRO A 30 12.54 6.04 -0.52
CA PRO A 30 11.24 6.31 0.09
C PRO A 30 11.13 7.77 0.55
N GLY A 31 9.96 8.36 0.30
CA GLY A 31 9.61 9.72 0.74
C GLY A 31 8.85 9.76 2.08
N PRO A 32 8.50 10.96 2.58
CA PRO A 32 7.74 11.13 3.82
C PRO A 32 6.45 10.31 3.90
N GLU A 33 5.77 10.12 2.77
CA GLU A 33 4.54 9.32 2.68
C GLU A 33 4.82 7.84 2.96
N HIS A 34 5.97 7.32 2.54
CA HIS A 34 6.36 5.95 2.87
C HIS A 34 6.71 5.81 4.36
N GLU A 35 7.31 6.84 4.96
CA GLU A 35 7.61 6.87 6.39
C GLU A 35 6.34 6.86 7.25
N MET A 36 5.24 7.44 6.78
CA MET A 36 3.94 7.38 7.47
C MET A 36 3.44 5.94 7.66
N LEU A 37 3.77 5.02 6.74
CA LEU A 37 3.38 3.61 6.86
C LEU A 37 4.09 2.89 8.02
N LYS A 38 5.20 3.42 8.53
CA LYS A 38 5.88 2.83 9.69
C LYS A 38 5.06 2.87 10.97
N LYS A 39 4.02 3.71 11.05
CA LYS A 39 3.06 3.70 12.18
C LYS A 39 2.44 2.31 12.41
N PHE A 40 2.24 1.55 11.34
CA PHE A 40 1.68 0.21 11.39
C PHE A 40 2.70 -0.86 11.80
N GLU A 41 3.99 -0.64 11.54
CA GLU A 41 5.04 -1.66 11.64
C GLU A 41 5.10 -2.27 13.04
N GLY A 42 5.10 -3.60 13.13
CA GLY A 42 5.07 -4.33 14.40
C GLY A 42 4.11 -5.51 14.38
N THR A 43 3.96 -6.15 15.54
CA THR A 43 2.98 -7.23 15.74
C THR A 43 1.86 -6.74 16.65
N TRP A 44 0.62 -7.10 16.33
CA TRP A 44 -0.58 -6.62 16.99
C TRP A 44 -1.50 -7.78 17.35
N ASP A 45 -2.03 -7.78 18.57
CA ASP A 45 -3.20 -8.56 18.91
C ASP A 45 -4.44 -7.89 18.32
N ALA A 46 -5.31 -8.68 17.70
CA ALA A 46 -6.53 -8.22 17.07
C ALA A 46 -7.75 -8.78 17.81
N THR A 47 -8.74 -7.92 18.06
CA THR A 47 -10.09 -8.34 18.45
C THR A 47 -11.05 -7.92 17.33
N VAL A 48 -11.56 -8.91 16.61
CA VAL A 48 -12.50 -8.72 15.50
C VAL A 48 -13.91 -8.76 16.07
N ASN A 49 -14.72 -7.74 15.79
CA ASN A 49 -16.13 -7.66 16.11
C ASN A 49 -16.95 -7.65 14.82
N LEU A 50 -17.72 -8.72 14.62
CA LEU A 50 -18.64 -8.87 13.50
C LEU A 50 -20.07 -8.87 14.06
N GLY A 51 -20.77 -7.75 13.95
CA GLY A 51 -22.16 -7.63 14.41
C GLY A 51 -22.37 -7.99 15.89
N GLY A 52 -21.39 -7.73 16.76
CA GLY A 52 -21.43 -8.06 18.19
C GLY A 52 -20.78 -9.39 18.57
N MET A 53 -20.39 -10.22 17.60
CA MET A 53 -19.64 -11.45 17.86
C MET A 53 -18.14 -11.15 17.84
N GLU A 54 -17.45 -11.47 18.94
CA GLU A 54 -16.01 -11.26 19.06
C GLU A 54 -15.19 -12.51 18.74
N SER A 55 -14.03 -12.29 18.11
CA SER A 55 -13.02 -13.30 17.84
C SER A 55 -11.62 -12.70 17.91
N LYS A 56 -10.59 -13.54 18.04
CA LYS A 56 -9.19 -13.10 18.21
C LYS A 56 -8.39 -13.36 16.94
N GLY A 57 -7.38 -12.51 16.75
CA GLY A 57 -6.40 -12.68 15.69
C GLY A 57 -5.07 -12.02 16.04
N THR A 58 -4.14 -12.07 15.10
CA THR A 58 -2.85 -11.39 15.16
C THR A 58 -2.54 -10.81 13.79
N SER A 59 -2.02 -9.59 13.77
CA SER A 59 -1.46 -8.99 12.57
C SER A 59 0.02 -8.71 12.73
N LYS A 60 0.78 -8.96 11.67
CA LYS A 60 2.19 -8.58 11.58
C LYS A 60 2.35 -7.64 10.40
N TYR A 61 2.93 -6.48 10.64
CA TYR A 61 3.21 -5.46 9.65
C TYR A 61 4.72 -5.23 9.60
N LYS A 62 5.27 -5.10 8.40
CA LYS A 62 6.70 -4.87 8.20
C LYS A 62 6.96 -4.00 6.97
N MET A 63 7.85 -3.03 7.09
CA MET A 63 8.37 -2.33 5.91
C MET A 63 9.30 -3.26 5.13
N ALA A 64 9.05 -3.39 3.84
CA ALA A 64 9.72 -4.28 2.92
C ALA A 64 10.15 -3.54 1.65
N LEU A 65 10.86 -4.26 0.77
CA LEU A 65 11.24 -3.79 -0.57
C LEU A 65 11.93 -2.41 -0.55
N GLY A 66 12.94 -2.26 0.32
CA GLY A 66 13.70 -1.01 0.45
C GLY A 66 12.96 0.12 1.17
N GLY A 67 11.86 -0.18 1.86
CA GLY A 67 11.06 0.82 2.58
C GLY A 67 9.93 1.44 1.76
N PHE A 68 9.64 0.90 0.58
CA PHE A 68 8.56 1.38 -0.29
C PHE A 68 7.20 0.74 0.00
N TRP A 69 7.19 -0.44 0.61
CA TRP A 69 5.98 -1.22 0.79
C TRP A 69 5.86 -1.68 2.23
N LEU A 70 4.72 -1.41 2.85
CA LEU A 70 4.29 -2.07 4.06
C LEU A 70 3.62 -3.38 3.65
N VAL A 71 4.17 -4.51 4.07
CA VAL A 71 3.54 -5.82 3.89
C VAL A 71 2.96 -6.28 5.21
N ASN A 72 1.80 -6.93 5.16
CA ASN A 72 1.18 -7.46 6.35
C ASN A 72 0.58 -8.84 6.17
N GLU A 73 0.51 -9.56 7.28
CA GLU A 73 -0.13 -10.86 7.42
C GLU A 73 -1.13 -10.76 8.58
N PHE A 74 -2.32 -11.31 8.38
CA PHE A 74 -3.33 -11.49 9.42
C PHE A 74 -3.62 -12.99 9.56
N THR A 75 -3.69 -13.47 10.79
CA THR A 75 -4.19 -14.80 11.13
C THR A 75 -5.17 -14.70 12.29
N GLY A 76 -6.32 -15.36 12.22
CA GLY A 76 -7.28 -15.34 13.32
C GLY A 76 -8.52 -16.17 13.02
N GLU A 77 -9.60 -15.86 13.72
CA GLU A 77 -10.91 -16.41 13.47
C GLU A 77 -11.86 -15.32 12.99
N ILE A 78 -12.69 -15.61 12.00
CA ILE A 78 -13.77 -14.73 11.52
C ILE A 78 -15.01 -15.61 11.28
N ALA A 79 -16.17 -15.16 11.74
CA ALA A 79 -17.44 -15.90 11.61
C ALA A 79 -17.38 -17.38 12.07
N GLY A 80 -16.54 -17.67 13.09
CA GLY A 80 -16.36 -19.03 13.63
C GLY A 80 -15.44 -19.95 12.81
N GLY A 81 -14.83 -19.45 11.73
CA GLY A 81 -13.85 -20.18 10.92
C GLY A 81 -12.44 -19.60 11.03
N LYS A 82 -11.42 -20.39 10.70
CA LYS A 82 -10.04 -19.91 10.56
C LYS A 82 -9.94 -18.95 9.38
N PHE A 83 -9.21 -17.87 9.57
CA PHE A 83 -8.99 -16.84 8.57
C PHE A 83 -7.50 -16.50 8.46
N GLU A 84 -7.02 -16.42 7.23
CA GLU A 84 -5.68 -15.95 6.89
C GLU A 84 -5.78 -14.92 5.77
N GLY A 85 -5.00 -13.84 5.87
CA GLY A 85 -4.95 -12.83 4.83
C GLY A 85 -3.60 -12.13 4.77
N ARG A 86 -3.31 -11.54 3.62
CA ARG A 86 -2.07 -10.84 3.33
C ARG A 86 -2.35 -9.57 2.56
N GLY A 87 -1.61 -8.52 2.87
CA GLY A 87 -1.70 -7.26 2.18
C GLY A 87 -0.35 -6.65 1.87
N ALA A 88 -0.38 -5.70 0.93
CA ALA A 88 0.74 -4.84 0.61
C ALA A 88 0.20 -3.43 0.33
N THR A 89 0.74 -2.43 1.01
CA THR A 89 0.38 -1.02 0.87
C THR A 89 1.64 -0.19 0.61
N GLY A 90 1.60 0.69 -0.37
CA GLY A 90 2.68 1.62 -0.72
C GLY A 90 2.12 2.99 -1.07
N TYR A 91 2.99 3.92 -1.48
CA TYR A 91 2.56 5.24 -1.95
C TYR A 91 2.88 5.42 -3.44
N ASP A 92 1.85 5.77 -4.22
CA ASP A 92 1.98 6.10 -5.64
C ASP A 92 2.14 7.63 -5.78
N PRO A 93 3.33 8.13 -6.17
CA PRO A 93 3.58 9.57 -6.29
C PRO A 93 2.91 10.21 -7.52
N ILE A 94 2.49 9.42 -8.51
CA ILE A 94 1.76 9.91 -9.69
C ILE A 94 0.31 10.15 -9.30
N LYS A 95 -0.32 9.17 -8.63
CA LYS A 95 -1.68 9.30 -8.11
C LYS A 95 -1.79 10.24 -6.91
N LYS A 96 -0.68 10.39 -6.17
CA LYS A 96 -0.63 11.02 -4.85
C LYS A 96 -1.58 10.35 -3.86
N LYS A 97 -1.55 9.01 -3.86
CA LYS A 97 -2.41 8.15 -3.05
C LYS A 97 -1.58 7.03 -2.47
N TYR A 98 -1.95 6.57 -1.29
CA TYR A 98 -1.56 5.24 -0.87
C TYR A 98 -2.35 4.24 -1.69
N VAL A 99 -1.68 3.20 -2.15
CA VAL A 99 -2.26 2.13 -2.97
C VAL A 99 -1.96 0.81 -2.30
N GLY A 100 -2.95 -0.08 -2.29
CA GLY A 100 -2.77 -1.37 -1.66
C GLY A 100 -3.65 -2.45 -2.25
N ALA A 101 -3.28 -3.68 -1.94
CA ALA A 101 -4.05 -4.86 -2.29
C ALA A 101 -4.12 -5.83 -1.12
N TRP A 102 -5.21 -6.59 -1.07
CA TRP A 102 -5.50 -7.58 -0.04
C TRP A 102 -6.00 -8.88 -0.66
N ILE A 103 -5.51 -10.00 -0.14
CA ILE A 103 -5.96 -11.37 -0.46
C ILE A 103 -6.20 -12.13 0.84
N ASP A 104 -7.17 -13.06 0.82
CA ASP A 104 -7.48 -13.86 2.01
C ASP A 104 -8.07 -15.24 1.68
N SER A 105 -8.23 -16.04 2.72
CA SER A 105 -8.70 -17.43 2.65
C SER A 105 -10.22 -17.58 2.49
N MET A 106 -10.99 -16.49 2.47
CA MET A 106 -12.46 -16.51 2.31
C MET A 106 -12.94 -15.90 1.00
N SER A 107 -12.04 -15.32 0.20
CA SER A 107 -12.34 -14.70 -1.08
C SER A 107 -11.38 -15.18 -2.17
N PRO A 108 -11.87 -15.59 -3.35
CA PRO A 108 -11.03 -15.83 -4.52
C PRO A 108 -10.67 -14.54 -5.28
N THR A 109 -11.17 -13.39 -4.83
CA THR A 109 -11.00 -12.09 -5.49
C THR A 109 -10.00 -11.21 -4.77
N LEU A 110 -9.19 -10.51 -5.55
CA LEU A 110 -8.26 -9.49 -5.08
C LEU A 110 -9.03 -8.22 -4.72
N MET A 111 -8.85 -7.72 -3.50
CA MET A 111 -9.33 -6.39 -3.12
C MET A 111 -8.22 -5.38 -3.39
N VAL A 112 -8.52 -4.33 -4.15
CA VAL A 112 -7.58 -3.24 -4.44
C VAL A 112 -8.16 -1.96 -3.88
N MET A 113 -7.36 -1.23 -3.11
CA MET A 113 -7.80 0.00 -2.47
C MET A 113 -6.78 1.12 -2.66
N GLU A 114 -7.28 2.35 -2.65
CA GLU A 114 -6.45 3.55 -2.59
C GLU A 114 -6.97 4.51 -1.54
N GLY A 115 -6.07 5.22 -0.88
CA GLY A 115 -6.40 5.96 0.33
C GLY A 115 -5.43 7.07 0.68
N ASN A 116 -5.72 7.77 1.77
CA ASN A 116 -4.88 8.83 2.33
C ASN A 116 -5.02 8.87 3.85
N PHE A 117 -3.98 9.40 4.48
CA PHE A 117 -4.08 9.91 5.82
C PHE A 117 -4.80 11.27 5.83
N ASP A 118 -5.48 11.59 6.93
CA ASP A 118 -5.86 12.96 7.25
C ASP A 118 -4.62 13.86 7.49
N LYS A 119 -4.84 15.16 7.63
CA LYS A 119 -3.73 16.14 7.75
C LYS A 119 -2.91 15.91 9.01
N GLU A 120 -3.54 15.40 10.05
CA GLU A 120 -2.95 15.12 11.36
C GLU A 120 -2.28 13.74 11.43
N GLY A 121 -2.45 12.90 10.40
CA GLY A 121 -1.96 11.53 10.37
C GLY A 121 -2.61 10.61 11.39
N LYS A 122 -3.80 10.93 11.89
CA LYS A 122 -4.57 10.17 12.89
C LYS A 122 -5.55 9.19 12.27
N THR A 123 -5.98 9.45 11.05
CA THR A 123 -6.96 8.62 10.34
C THR A 123 -6.42 8.26 8.98
N TYR A 124 -6.38 6.97 8.65
CA TYR A 124 -6.09 6.47 7.32
C TYR A 124 -7.38 5.92 6.71
N THR A 125 -7.82 6.48 5.59
CA THR A 125 -9.05 6.07 4.90
C THR A 125 -8.71 5.55 3.51
N GLU A 126 -9.22 4.38 3.17
CA GLU A 126 -9.09 3.80 1.84
C GLU A 126 -10.47 3.52 1.24
N THR A 127 -10.52 3.54 -0.09
CA THR A 127 -11.69 3.15 -0.86
C THR A 127 -11.26 2.24 -2.00
N GLY A 128 -12.11 1.30 -2.35
CA GLY A 128 -11.85 0.38 -3.43
C GLY A 128 -13.08 -0.45 -3.78
N GLU A 129 -12.83 -1.58 -4.44
CA GLU A 129 -13.85 -2.56 -4.76
C GLU A 129 -13.41 -3.93 -4.27
N GLY A 130 -14.39 -4.69 -3.77
CA GLY A 130 -14.17 -6.04 -3.26
C GLY A 130 -15.46 -6.87 -3.31
N PRO A 131 -15.39 -8.16 -3.01
CA PRO A 131 -16.54 -9.04 -3.05
C PRO A 131 -17.51 -8.68 -1.93
N GLY A 132 -18.73 -8.31 -2.28
CA GLY A 132 -19.81 -8.15 -1.33
C GLY A 132 -20.36 -9.47 -0.81
N PRO A 133 -21.26 -9.44 0.19
CA PRO A 133 -21.88 -10.64 0.75
C PRO A 133 -22.57 -11.53 -0.30
N GLU A 134 -23.05 -10.94 -1.39
CA GLU A 134 -23.68 -11.64 -2.51
C GLU A 134 -22.67 -12.18 -3.56
N GLY A 135 -21.37 -12.02 -3.34
CA GLY A 135 -20.32 -12.42 -4.28
C GLY A 135 -20.15 -11.49 -5.49
N LYS A 136 -20.90 -10.38 -5.57
CA LYS A 136 -20.70 -9.33 -6.58
C LYS A 136 -19.71 -8.28 -6.08
N LEU A 137 -18.96 -7.67 -6.99
CA LEU A 137 -18.13 -6.52 -6.63
C LEU A 137 -18.99 -5.37 -6.13
N GLN A 138 -18.59 -4.80 -5.01
CA GLN A 138 -19.21 -3.62 -4.43
C GLN A 138 -18.13 -2.64 -3.98
N LYS A 139 -18.52 -1.37 -3.88
CA LYS A 139 -17.65 -0.36 -3.28
C LYS A 139 -17.43 -0.66 -1.81
N MET A 140 -16.19 -0.54 -1.40
CA MET A 140 -15.75 -0.70 -0.04
C MET A 140 -15.00 0.53 0.44
N LYS A 141 -15.05 0.74 1.74
CA LYS A 141 -14.29 1.77 2.44
C LYS A 141 -13.70 1.17 3.70
N SER A 142 -12.42 1.38 3.94
CA SER A 142 -11.78 1.10 5.21
C SER A 142 -11.43 2.41 5.91
N VAL A 143 -11.49 2.41 7.23
CA VAL A 143 -11.01 3.51 8.07
C VAL A 143 -10.17 2.92 9.19
N ILE A 144 -8.93 3.39 9.32
CA ILE A 144 -8.07 3.11 10.46
C ILE A 144 -7.90 4.39 11.26
N GLU A 145 -8.30 4.34 12.53
CA GLU A 145 -8.05 5.39 13.50
C GLU A 145 -6.90 4.97 14.43
N PHE A 146 -5.83 5.77 14.44
CA PHE A 146 -4.74 5.64 15.41
C PHE A 146 -5.13 6.37 16.70
N LYS A 147 -5.47 5.61 17.74
CA LYS A 147 -5.85 6.19 19.04
C LYS A 147 -4.60 6.65 19.79
N ASP A 148 -3.52 5.87 19.69
CA ASP A 148 -2.16 6.18 20.10
C ASP A 148 -1.18 5.25 19.35
N ASP A 149 0.09 5.21 19.75
CA ASP A 149 1.13 4.39 19.10
C ASP A 149 0.93 2.88 19.28
N ASP A 150 0.16 2.46 20.30
CA ASP A 150 -0.05 1.07 20.70
C ASP A 150 -1.49 0.59 20.47
N ASN A 151 -2.41 1.47 20.01
CA ASN A 151 -3.82 1.16 19.83
C ASN A 151 -4.37 1.72 18.51
N MET A 152 -4.93 0.85 17.68
CA MET A 152 -5.59 1.21 16.42
C MET A 152 -6.99 0.61 16.33
N VAL A 153 -7.90 1.28 15.63
CA VAL A 153 -9.23 0.75 15.31
C VAL A 153 -9.40 0.75 13.80
N PHE A 154 -9.59 -0.42 13.21
CA PHE A 154 -9.93 -0.60 11.81
C PHE A 154 -11.43 -0.86 11.69
N THR A 155 -12.11 -0.19 10.76
CA THR A 155 -13.51 -0.48 10.42
C THR A 155 -13.66 -0.62 8.92
N MET A 156 -14.32 -1.69 8.47
CA MET A 156 -14.67 -1.92 7.07
C MET A 156 -16.14 -1.61 6.83
N TYR A 157 -16.42 -0.95 5.71
CA TYR A 157 -17.76 -0.60 5.26
C TYR A 157 -18.01 -1.12 3.84
N THR A 158 -19.23 -1.56 3.60
CA THR A 158 -19.80 -1.54 2.24
C THR A 158 -20.34 -0.15 1.96
N VAL A 159 -20.29 0.29 0.70
CA VAL A 159 -20.86 1.58 0.29
C VAL A 159 -21.98 1.33 -0.72
N ALA A 160 -23.22 1.46 -0.27
CA ALA A 160 -24.42 1.28 -1.09
C ALA A 160 -25.23 2.59 -1.11
N ASP A 161 -25.62 3.06 -2.30
CA ASP A 161 -26.36 4.33 -2.48
C ASP A 161 -25.72 5.54 -1.79
N GLY A 162 -24.38 5.57 -1.74
CA GLY A 162 -23.61 6.63 -1.07
C GLY A 162 -23.64 6.59 0.46
N LYS A 163 -24.18 5.51 1.05
CA LYS A 163 -24.23 5.30 2.50
C LYS A 163 -23.28 4.19 2.90
N ASP A 164 -22.52 4.46 3.95
CA ASP A 164 -21.64 3.48 4.57
C ASP A 164 -22.46 2.51 5.43
N GLN A 165 -22.22 1.22 5.28
CA GLN A 165 -22.78 0.17 6.14
C GLN A 165 -21.61 -0.61 6.76
N GLU A 166 -21.46 -0.55 8.09
CA GLU A 166 -20.39 -1.23 8.81
C GLU A 166 -20.51 -2.74 8.60
N MET A 167 -19.43 -3.36 8.12
CA MET A 167 -19.31 -4.80 8.01
C MET A 167 -18.77 -5.36 9.33
N PHE A 168 -17.58 -4.90 9.72
CA PHE A 168 -16.89 -5.35 10.91
C PHE A 168 -15.90 -4.28 11.39
N LYS A 169 -15.49 -4.42 12.64
CA LYS A 169 -14.49 -3.59 13.29
C LYS A 169 -13.41 -4.47 13.91
N ILE A 170 -12.16 -4.02 13.86
CA ILE A 170 -11.03 -4.68 14.52
C ILE A 170 -10.35 -3.66 15.42
N THR A 171 -10.25 -4.00 16.71
CA THR A 171 -9.40 -3.26 17.64
C THR A 171 -8.06 -3.96 17.72
N TYR A 172 -6.99 -3.21 17.47
CA TYR A 172 -5.61 -3.68 17.54
C TYR A 172 -4.92 -3.13 18.78
N LYS A 173 -4.14 -3.99 19.43
CA LYS A 173 -3.22 -3.62 20.50
C LYS A 173 -1.82 -4.13 20.18
N ARG A 174 -0.81 -3.26 20.23
CA ARG A 174 0.57 -3.63 19.90
C ARG A 174 1.10 -4.66 20.90
N LYS A 175 1.77 -5.70 20.39
CA LYS A 175 2.54 -6.64 21.22
C LYS A 175 3.82 -5.96 21.68
N LYS A 176 4.08 -6.04 22.98
CA LYS A 176 5.32 -5.58 23.60
C LYS A 176 6.35 -6.69 23.61
#